data_AF-A0A9D0J547-F1
#
_entry.id   AF-A0A9D0J547-F1
#
_cell.length_a   1.000
_cell.length_b   1.000
_cell.length_c   1.000
_cell.angle_alpha   90.00
_cell.angle_beta   90.00
_cell.angle_gamma   90.00
#
_symmetry.space_group_name_H-M   'P 1'
#
loop_
_entity.id
_entity.type
_entity.pdbx_description
1 polymer ?
#
loop_
_entity_poly.entity_id
_entity_poly.type
_entity_poly.pdbx_seq_one_letter_code
_entity_poly.pdbx_strand_id
1 'polypeptide(L)'
;AVFVKRNEIRHYAKNYDEIWKSVKIKEIIKDKRLQGFKVDWVKKGSIFEKVGLRKDDIIIGANNKKFKSLSQVFKLYNNMEKIDSMKLTIIRDNQERELEYEIFE
;
A
#
# COMPACT_ATOMS: atom_id res chain seq x y z
N ALA A 1 -5.60 12.34 11.26
CA ALA A 1 -5.73 11.11 10.46
C ALA A 1 -5.70 11.48 8.98
N VAL A 2 -5.17 10.61 8.12
CA VAL A 2 -5.33 10.75 6.67
C VAL A 2 -6.68 10.15 6.28
N PHE A 3 -7.44 10.83 5.44
CA PHE A 3 -8.76 10.38 4.99
C PHE A 3 -8.75 10.05 3.50
N VAL A 4 -9.35 8.92 3.16
CA VAL A 4 -9.46 8.40 1.80
C VAL A 4 -10.93 8.11 1.49
N LYS A 5 -11.43 8.59 0.35
CA LYS A 5 -12.80 8.27 -0.08
C LYS A 5 -12.89 6.80 -0.53
N ARG A 6 -13.94 6.10 -0.10
CA ARG A 6 -14.23 4.72 -0.51
C ARG A 6 -14.38 4.61 -2.03
N ASN A 7 -14.92 5.65 -2.66
CA ASN A 7 -15.01 5.71 -4.12
C ASN A 7 -13.64 5.81 -4.82
N GLU A 8 -12.62 6.42 -4.21
CA GLU A 8 -11.24 6.37 -4.75
C GLU A 8 -10.71 4.93 -4.71
N ILE A 9 -10.92 4.22 -3.60
CA ILE A 9 -10.52 2.80 -3.47
C ILE A 9 -11.23 1.92 -4.49
N ARG A 10 -12.56 2.05 -4.62
CA ARG A 10 -13.37 1.34 -5.62
C ARG A 10 -12.89 1.61 -7.04
N HIS A 11 -12.52 2.86 -7.34
CA HIS A 11 -12.00 3.22 -8.65
C HIS A 11 -10.71 2.46 -8.97
N TYR A 12 -9.71 2.48 -8.08
CA TYR A 12 -8.48 1.75 -8.34
C TYR A 12 -8.68 0.22 -8.22
N ALA A 13 -9.67 -0.28 -7.46
CA ALA A 13 -10.00 -1.71 -7.37
C ALA A 13 -10.51 -2.29 -8.70
N LYS A 14 -11.29 -1.48 -9.43
CA LYS A 14 -11.80 -1.82 -10.77
C LYS A 14 -10.79 -1.54 -11.88
N ASN A 15 -9.86 -0.60 -11.66
CA ASN A 15 -8.89 -0.13 -12.66
C ASN A 15 -7.46 -0.37 -12.18
N TYR A 16 -7.02 -1.63 -12.15
CA TYR A 16 -5.65 -1.99 -11.72
C TYR A 16 -4.56 -1.24 -12.50
N ASP A 17 -4.79 -0.90 -13.77
CA ASP A 17 -3.85 -0.10 -14.57
C ASP A 17 -3.57 1.29 -13.97
N GLU A 18 -4.54 1.91 -13.30
CA GLU A 18 -4.36 3.20 -12.64
C GLU A 18 -3.46 3.10 -11.41
N ILE A 19 -3.39 1.93 -10.77
CA ILE A 19 -2.44 1.65 -9.68
C ILE A 19 -1.02 1.75 -10.24
N TRP A 20 -0.73 1.01 -11.31
CA TRP A 20 0.61 0.96 -11.91
C TRP A 20 1.04 2.31 -12.52
N LYS A 21 0.09 3.17 -12.91
CA LYS A 21 0.34 4.56 -13.32
C LYS A 21 0.59 5.51 -12.14
N SER A 22 0.24 5.12 -10.92
CA SER A 22 0.25 5.99 -9.74
C SER A 22 1.30 5.58 -8.70
N VAL A 23 1.75 4.34 -8.72
CA VAL A 23 2.84 3.82 -7.88
C VAL A 23 3.62 2.75 -8.64
N LYS A 24 4.95 2.76 -8.51
CA LYS A 24 5.82 1.69 -8.99
C LYS A 24 6.44 0.99 -7.79
N ILE A 25 6.21 -0.31 -7.69
CA ILE A 25 6.78 -1.15 -6.65
C ILE A 25 7.60 -2.29 -7.24
N LYS A 26 8.62 -2.73 -6.51
CA LYS A 26 9.47 -3.87 -6.87
C LYS A 26 9.54 -4.86 -5.71
N GLU A 27 9.36 -6.14 -5.99
CA GLU A 27 9.54 -7.20 -4.99
C GLU A 27 10.99 -7.23 -4.47
N ILE A 28 11.14 -7.34 -3.15
CA ILE A 28 12.41 -7.63 -2.50
C ILE A 28 12.37 -9.10 -2.09
N ILE A 29 13.18 -9.92 -2.75
CA ILE A 29 13.33 -11.35 -2.45
C ILE A 29 14.71 -11.58 -1.86
N LYS A 30 14.75 -12.22 -0.70
CA LYS A 30 15.98 -12.69 -0.04
C LYS A 30 15.80 -14.14 0.36
N ASP A 31 16.77 -14.99 0.08
CA ASP A 31 16.73 -16.42 0.40
C ASP A 31 15.45 -17.13 -0.08
N LYS A 32 15.01 -16.80 -1.30
CA LYS A 32 13.77 -17.30 -1.93
C LYS A 32 12.49 -16.94 -1.17
N ARG A 33 12.52 -15.93 -0.30
CA ARG A 33 11.38 -15.44 0.47
C ARG A 33 11.14 -13.96 0.22
N LEU A 34 9.88 -13.58 0.03
CA LEU A 34 9.46 -12.19 -0.05
C LEU A 34 9.78 -11.49 1.28
N GLN A 35 10.52 -10.38 1.22
CA GLN A 35 10.84 -9.52 2.36
C GLN A 35 9.95 -8.27 2.39
N GLY A 36 9.42 -7.86 1.25
CA GLY A 36 8.56 -6.69 1.11
C GLY A 36 8.55 -6.17 -0.32
N PHE A 37 7.96 -5.00 -0.49
CA PHE A 37 7.85 -4.32 -1.78
C PHE A 37 8.50 -2.93 -1.66
N LYS A 38 9.59 -2.71 -2.40
CA LYS A 38 10.23 -1.40 -2.49
C LYS A 38 9.37 -0.46 -3.33
N VAL A 39 9.14 0.75 -2.86
CA VAL A 39 8.50 1.83 -3.61
C VAL A 39 9.56 2.58 -4.41
N ASP A 40 9.57 2.39 -5.73
CA ASP A 40 10.52 3.06 -6.61
C ASP A 40 10.04 4.45 -7.04
N TRP A 41 8.71 4.64 -7.08
CA TRP A 41 8.10 5.92 -7.45
C TRP A 41 6.66 6.02 -6.97
N VAL A 42 6.24 7.23 -6.62
CA VAL A 42 4.87 7.60 -6.27
C VAL A 42 4.48 8.83 -7.08
N LYS A 43 3.30 8.79 -7.70
CA LYS A 43 2.74 9.93 -8.45
C LYS A 43 2.28 11.02 -7.47
N LYS A 44 2.71 12.25 -7.71
CA LYS A 44 2.23 13.43 -6.98
C LYS A 44 0.71 13.59 -7.14
N GLY A 45 0.01 13.88 -6.04
CA GLY A 45 -1.44 13.99 -5.96
C GLY A 45 -2.20 12.66 -5.93
N SER A 46 -1.51 11.52 -6.05
CA SER A 46 -2.17 10.21 -5.98
C SER A 46 -2.61 9.87 -4.55
N ILE A 47 -3.51 8.89 -4.44
CA ILE A 47 -3.91 8.30 -3.16
C ILE A 47 -2.69 7.79 -2.37
N PHE A 48 -1.68 7.23 -3.06
CA PHE A 48 -0.47 6.69 -2.45
C PHE A 48 0.36 7.81 -1.79
N GLU A 49 0.48 8.97 -2.43
CA GLU A 49 1.13 10.14 -1.82
C GLU A 49 0.30 10.66 -0.63
N LYS A 50 -1.02 10.75 -0.76
CA LYS A 50 -1.93 11.22 0.30
C LYS A 50 -1.81 10.36 1.57
N VAL A 51 -1.74 9.04 1.44
CA VAL A 51 -1.53 8.11 2.58
C VAL A 51 -0.10 8.12 3.12
N GLY A 52 0.78 8.92 2.51
CA GLY A 52 2.13 9.17 3.03
C GLY A 52 3.18 8.20 2.53
N LEU A 53 2.91 7.39 1.50
CA LEU A 53 3.94 6.58 0.84
C LEU A 53 4.92 7.50 0.10
N ARG A 54 6.19 7.09 0.10
CA ARG A 54 7.30 7.83 -0.50
C ARG A 54 8.21 6.86 -1.23
N LYS A 55 9.01 7.43 -2.14
CA LYS A 55 10.12 6.71 -2.76
C LYS A 55 11.05 6.15 -1.65
N ASP A 56 11.57 4.96 -1.91
CA ASP A 56 12.46 4.17 -1.04
C ASP A 56 11.81 3.57 0.22
N ASP A 57 10.49 3.74 0.41
CA ASP A 57 9.75 2.95 1.39
C ASP A 57 9.80 1.46 1.03
N ILE A 58 9.87 0.60 2.04
CA ILE A 58 9.68 -0.85 1.88
C ILE A 58 8.37 -1.23 2.57
N ILE A 59 7.36 -1.58 1.79
CA ILE A 59 6.09 -2.06 2.32
C ILE A 59 6.27 -3.50 2.76
N ILE A 60 6.04 -3.78 4.05
CA ILE A 60 6.26 -5.11 4.64
C ILE A 60 4.97 -5.77 5.14
N GLY A 61 3.87 -5.03 5.28
CA GLY A 61 2.62 -5.58 5.77
C GLY A 61 1.48 -4.58 5.83
N ALA A 62 0.32 -5.07 6.25
CA ALA A 62 -0.83 -4.24 6.57
C ALA A 62 -1.66 -4.88 7.70
N ASN A 63 -2.38 -4.06 8.46
CA ASN A 63 -3.24 -4.47 9.57
C ASN A 63 -2.53 -5.47 10.51
N ASN A 64 -1.29 -5.12 10.89
CA ASN A 64 -0.39 -5.92 11.75
C ASN A 64 -0.03 -7.30 11.20
N LYS A 65 -0.17 -7.53 9.89
CA LYS A 65 0.19 -8.79 9.21
C LYS A 65 1.24 -8.53 8.14
N LYS A 66 2.39 -9.22 8.25
CA LYS A 66 3.44 -9.18 7.23
C LYS A 66 2.98 -9.84 5.92
N PHE A 67 3.36 -9.24 4.80
CA PHE A 67 3.16 -9.84 3.48
C PHE A 67 4.18 -10.96 3.26
N LYS A 68 3.68 -12.10 2.80
CA LYS A 68 4.46 -13.29 2.43
C LYS A 68 4.34 -13.63 0.94
N SER A 69 3.40 -13.00 0.24
CA SER A 69 3.17 -13.18 -1.19
C SER A 69 2.44 -11.97 -1.78
N LEU A 70 2.61 -11.78 -3.10
CA LEU A 70 1.84 -10.79 -3.87
C LEU A 70 0.32 -11.05 -3.78
N SER A 71 -0.11 -12.32 -3.68
CA SER A 71 -1.53 -12.66 -3.52
C SER A 71 -2.16 -12.10 -2.25
N GLN A 72 -1.39 -11.89 -1.18
CA GLN A 72 -1.91 -11.23 0.03
C GLN A 72 -2.13 -9.73 -0.17
N VAL A 73 -1.29 -9.08 -0.98
CA VAL A 73 -1.47 -7.67 -1.35
C VAL A 73 -2.75 -7.50 -2.15
N PHE A 74 -2.97 -8.33 -3.18
CA PHE A 74 -4.21 -8.31 -3.96
C PHE A 74 -5.45 -8.62 -3.11
N LYS A 75 -5.36 -9.60 -2.21
CA LYS A 75 -6.47 -9.92 -1.28
C LYS A 75 -6.79 -8.76 -0.35
N LEU A 76 -5.77 -8.11 0.24
CA LEU A 76 -5.98 -6.93 1.07
C LEU A 76 -6.74 -5.89 0.28
N TYR A 77 -6.24 -5.59 -0.91
CA TYR A 77 -6.76 -4.56 -1.78
C TYR A 77 -8.23 -4.78 -2.18
N ASN A 78 -8.58 -6.00 -2.59
CA ASN A 78 -9.96 -6.37 -2.92
C ASN A 78 -10.91 -6.32 -1.71
N ASN A 79 -10.38 -6.39 -0.49
CA ASN A 79 -11.17 -6.29 0.74
C ASN A 79 -11.19 -4.87 1.32
N MET A 80 -10.43 -3.91 0.76
CA MET A 80 -10.39 -2.54 1.26
C MET A 80 -11.75 -1.83 1.15
N GLU A 81 -12.63 -2.28 0.25
CA GLU A 81 -13.99 -1.75 0.15
C GLU A 81 -14.86 -2.04 1.38
N LYS A 82 -14.49 -3.01 2.22
CA LYS A 82 -15.27 -3.50 3.38
C LYS A 82 -14.74 -3.00 4.72
N ILE A 83 -13.66 -2.23 4.74
CA ILE A 83 -13.04 -1.73 5.96
C ILE A 83 -13.11 -0.20 6.00
N ASP A 84 -13.15 0.35 7.21
CA ASP A 84 -13.25 1.81 7.44
C ASP A 84 -11.91 2.42 7.83
N SER A 85 -10.90 1.60 8.05
CA SER A 85 -9.53 2.04 8.28
C SER A 85 -8.54 1.00 7.79
N MET A 86 -7.33 1.46 7.51
CA MET A 86 -6.22 0.57 7.18
C MET A 86 -4.92 1.11 7.75
N LYS A 87 -4.09 0.17 8.21
CA LYS A 87 -2.74 0.42 8.70
C LYS A 87 -1.75 -0.28 7.78
N LEU A 88 -0.87 0.47 7.13
CA LEU A 88 0.22 -0.07 6.32
C LEU A 88 1.52 -0.04 7.13
N THR A 89 2.21 -1.16 7.20
CA THR A 89 3.51 -1.26 7.88
C THR A 89 4.61 -1.11 6.82
N ILE A 90 5.46 -0.11 7.01
CA ILE A 90 6.58 0.20 6.10
C ILE A 90 7.91 0.26 6.87
N ILE A 91 9.02 0.11 6.15
CA ILE A 91 10.34 0.50 6.60
C ILE A 91 10.74 1.75 5.84
N ARG A 92 11.09 2.82 6.56
CA ARG A 92 11.61 4.08 6.04
C ARG A 92 12.80 4.51 6.88
N ASP A 93 13.91 4.83 6.23
CA ASP A 93 15.17 5.20 6.91
C ASP A 93 15.61 4.12 7.93
N ASN A 94 15.48 2.84 7.55
CA ASN A 94 15.73 1.66 8.39
C ASN A 94 14.88 1.55 9.66
N GLN A 95 13.79 2.32 9.77
CA GLN A 95 12.86 2.27 10.89
C GLN A 95 11.48 1.76 10.43
N GLU A 96 10.89 0.87 11.21
CA GLU A 96 9.51 0.44 11.01
C GLU A 96 8.56 1.59 11.37
N ARG A 97 7.60 1.87 10.48
CA ARG A 97 6.59 2.91 10.65
C ARG A 97 5.23 2.38 10.24
N GLU A 98 4.20 2.95 10.82
CA GLU A 98 2.82 2.69 10.46
C GLU A 98 2.24 3.91 9.75
N LEU A 99 1.68 3.70 8.56
CA LEU A 99 0.86 4.67 7.87
C LEU A 99 -0.60 4.27 8.09
N GLU A 100 -1.34 5.09 8.81
CA GLU A 100 -2.74 4.84 9.13
C GLU A 100 -3.64 5.83 8.39
N TYR A 101 -4.72 5.31 7.82
CA TYR A 101 -5.72 6.12 7.15
C TYR A 101 -7.13 5.56 7.34
N GLU A 102 -8.08 6.47 7.35
CA GLU A 102 -9.51 6.21 7.47
C GLU A 102 -10.16 6.26 6.09
N ILE A 103 -11.11 5.35 5.89
CA ILE A 103 -11.87 5.19 4.67
C ILE A 103 -13.30 5.64 4.95
N PHE A 104 -13.74 6.67 4.26
CA PHE A 104 -15.06 7.27 4.45
C PHE A 104 -15.85 7.25 3.13
N GLU A 105 -17.19 7.32 3.21
CA GLU A 105 -18.06 7.36 2.03
C GLU A 105 -17.90 8.65 1.20
#